data_AF-A0ABD5U1E0-F1
#
_entry.id   AF-A0ABD5U1E0-F1
#
_cell.length_a   1.000
_cell.length_b   1.000
_cell.length_c   1.000
_cell.angle_alpha   90.00
_cell.angle_beta   90.00
_cell.angle_gamma   90.00
#
_symmetry.space_group_name_H-M   'P 1'
#
loop_
_entity.id
_entity.type
_entity.pdbx_description
1 polymer ?
#
loop_
_entity_poly.entity_id
_entity_poly.type
_entity_poly.pdbx_seq_one_letter_code
_entity_poly.pdbx_strand_id
1 'polypeptide(L)'
;MDALRIERVCWSLLLGGFLAVLAAGLLVPDPTGALWVGGVLLAAVVAVPLSYWFFTWAELDDARVGDRTVELVTLIAVTVSLRMLLNAVGVGGFVNSFVSIGGGYAAFSRAQQWNPVRRSRGEAL
;
A
#
# COMPACT_ATOMS: atom_id res chain seq x y z
N MET A 1 5.75 -19.16 12.47
CA MET A 1 6.75 -18.48 11.62
C MET A 1 6.27 -18.34 10.18
N ASP A 2 5.55 -19.31 9.60
CA ASP A 2 5.10 -19.24 8.20
C ASP A 2 4.06 -18.16 7.89
N ALA A 3 3.12 -17.91 8.80
CA ALA A 3 2.05 -16.93 8.58
C ALA A 3 2.58 -15.50 8.31
N LEU A 4 3.62 -15.06 9.03
CA LEU A 4 4.26 -13.74 8.82
C LEU A 4 5.02 -13.66 7.49
N ARG A 5 5.58 -14.78 7.02
CA ARG A 5 6.24 -14.84 5.71
C ARG A 5 5.22 -14.82 4.57
N ILE A 6 4.14 -15.56 4.70
CA ILE A 6 3.04 -15.57 3.72
C ILE A 6 2.37 -14.19 3.65
N GLU A 7 2.09 -13.56 4.80
CA GLU A 7 1.56 -12.20 4.86
C GLU A 7 2.49 -11.21 4.14
N ARG A 8 3.80 -11.30 4.35
CA ARG A 8 4.80 -10.48 3.64
C ARG A 8 4.82 -10.70 2.14
N VAL A 9 4.82 -11.95 1.68
CA VAL A 9 4.82 -12.27 0.25
C VAL A 9 3.54 -11.73 -0.40
N CYS A 10 2.38 -11.99 0.21
CA CYS A 10 1.09 -11.52 -0.28
C CYS A 10 1.04 -9.99 -0.38
N TRP A 11 1.47 -9.29 0.67
CA TRP A 11 1.48 -7.83 0.69
C TRP A 11 2.57 -7.21 -0.18
N SER A 12 3.70 -7.89 -0.40
CA SER A 12 4.73 -7.41 -1.33
C SER A 12 4.24 -7.38 -2.77
N LEU A 13 3.45 -8.38 -3.16
CA LEU A 13 2.78 -8.43 -4.47
C LEU A 13 1.75 -7.30 -4.59
N LEU A 14 0.89 -7.13 -3.58
CA LEU A 14 -0.16 -6.09 -3.62
C LEU A 14 0.42 -4.67 -3.59
N LEU A 15 1.33 -4.38 -2.66
CA LEU A 15 1.97 -3.06 -2.54
C LEU A 15 2.87 -2.78 -3.73
N GLY A 16 3.69 -3.76 -4.16
CA GLY A 16 4.56 -3.63 -5.31
C GLY A 16 3.78 -3.42 -6.60
N GLY A 17 2.69 -4.17 -6.81
CA GLY A 17 1.78 -3.98 -7.93
C GLY A 17 1.10 -2.60 -7.92
N PHE A 18 0.64 -2.14 -6.76
CA PHE A 18 0.06 -0.80 -6.60
C PHE A 18 1.07 0.30 -6.95
N LEU A 19 2.29 0.23 -6.42
CA LEU A 19 3.37 1.17 -6.73
C LEU A 19 3.75 1.13 -8.21
N ALA A 20 3.77 -0.05 -8.83
CA ALA A 20 4.03 -0.21 -10.24
C ALA A 20 2.97 0.47 -11.12
N VAL A 21 1.69 0.33 -10.77
CA VAL A 21 0.59 1.03 -11.45
C VAL A 21 0.72 2.55 -11.32
N LEU A 22 1.09 3.05 -10.13
CA LEU A 22 1.33 4.47 -9.93
C LEU A 22 2.51 4.98 -10.76
N ALA A 23 3.64 4.26 -10.73
CA ALA A 23 4.85 4.61 -11.48
C ALA A 23 4.59 4.60 -12.99
N ALA A 24 3.97 3.56 -13.52
CA ALA A 24 3.62 3.47 -14.94
C ALA A 24 2.61 4.55 -15.35
N GLY A 25 1.62 4.84 -14.51
CA GLY A 25 0.67 5.93 -14.76
C GLY A 25 1.30 7.33 -14.73
N LEU A 26 2.46 7.49 -14.11
CA LEU A 26 3.23 8.74 -14.13
C LEU A 26 4.14 8.84 -15.38
N LEU A 27 4.70 7.71 -15.80
CA LEU A 27 5.71 7.65 -16.86
C LEU A 27 5.12 7.45 -18.26
N VAL A 28 3.94 6.83 -18.36
CA VAL A 28 3.31 6.48 -19.64
C VAL A 28 2.10 7.39 -19.88
N PRO A 29 2.09 8.18 -20.97
CA PRO A 29 1.04 9.16 -21.22
C PRO A 29 -0.30 8.56 -21.66
N ASP A 30 -0.32 7.32 -22.17
CA ASP A 30 -1.56 6.62 -22.54
C ASP A 30 -1.78 5.40 -21.61
N PRO A 31 -2.73 5.46 -20.66
CA PRO A 31 -2.98 4.41 -19.68
C PRO A 31 -3.72 3.19 -20.23
N THR A 32 -4.06 3.17 -21.52
CA THR A 32 -4.83 2.08 -22.15
C THR A 32 -4.04 1.26 -23.17
N GLY A 33 -2.86 1.74 -23.56
CA GLY A 33 -2.01 1.09 -24.55
C GLY A 33 -1.17 -0.06 -24.01
N ALA A 34 -0.69 -0.93 -24.92
CA ALA A 34 0.22 -2.03 -24.58
C ALA A 34 1.52 -1.53 -23.90
N LEU A 35 1.95 -0.30 -24.19
CA LEU A 35 3.08 0.35 -23.54
C LEU A 35 2.84 0.58 -22.03
N TRP A 36 1.60 0.88 -21.63
CA TRP A 36 1.25 1.03 -20.22
C TRP A 36 1.30 -0.32 -19.51
N VAL A 37 0.71 -1.36 -20.10
CA VAL A 37 0.77 -2.72 -19.54
C VAL A 37 2.22 -3.18 -19.40
N GLY A 38 3.04 -2.98 -20.43
CA GLY A 38 4.47 -3.28 -20.39
C GLY A 38 5.21 -2.48 -19.32
N GLY A 39 4.90 -1.19 -19.17
CA GLY A 39 5.46 -0.32 -18.14
C GLY A 39 5.08 -0.76 -16.73
N VAL A 40 3.83 -1.14 -16.49
CA VAL A 40 3.36 -1.68 -15.21
C VAL A 40 4.09 -2.99 -14.88
N LEU A 41 4.21 -3.91 -15.84
CA LEU A 41 4.90 -5.18 -15.62
C LEU A 41 6.39 -4.96 -15.29
N LEU A 42 7.08 -4.09 -16.03
CA LEU A 42 8.47 -3.74 -15.76
C LEU A 42 8.64 -3.07 -14.39
N ALA A 43 7.76 -2.12 -14.05
CA ALA A 43 7.79 -1.48 -12.74
C ALA A 43 7.50 -2.49 -11.62
N ALA A 44 6.61 -3.47 -11.84
CA ALA A 44 6.27 -4.50 -10.86
C ALA A 44 7.46 -5.44 -10.58
N VAL A 45 8.26 -5.77 -11.60
CA VAL A 45 9.48 -6.58 -11.45
C VAL A 45 10.46 -5.94 -10.46
N VAL A 46 10.47 -4.61 -10.32
CA VAL A 46 11.32 -3.89 -9.36
C VAL A 46 10.59 -3.60 -8.05
N ALA A 47 9.33 -3.16 -8.13
CA ALA A 47 8.56 -2.72 -6.98
C ALA A 47 8.18 -3.87 -6.03
N VAL A 48 7.93 -5.07 -6.55
CA VAL A 48 7.58 -6.26 -5.72
C VAL A 48 8.78 -6.76 -4.91
N PRO A 49 9.99 -6.97 -5.47
CA PRO A 49 11.16 -7.30 -4.64
C PRO A 49 11.52 -6.18 -3.67
N LEU A 50 11.39 -4.91 -4.10
CA LEU A 50 11.70 -3.76 -3.24
C LEU A 50 10.74 -3.67 -2.04
N SER A 51 9.44 -3.91 -2.26
CA SER A 51 8.45 -3.93 -1.18
C SER A 51 8.70 -5.10 -0.23
N TYR A 52 9.04 -6.28 -0.76
CA TYR A 52 9.44 -7.43 0.06
C TYR A 52 10.67 -7.11 0.93
N TRP A 53 11.71 -6.53 0.31
CA TRP A 53 12.91 -6.10 1.01
C TRP A 53 12.59 -5.07 2.10
N PHE A 54 11.75 -4.08 1.81
CA PHE A 54 11.29 -3.09 2.78
C PHE A 54 10.57 -3.75 3.97
N PHE A 55 9.73 -4.76 3.73
CA PHE A 55 9.06 -5.49 4.80
C PHE A 55 10.01 -6.35 5.65
N THR A 56 11.08 -6.88 5.05
CA THR A 56 12.13 -7.58 5.81
C THR A 56 13.01 -6.63 6.61
N TRP A 57 13.25 -5.41 6.12
CA TRP A 57 14.06 -4.43 6.82
C TRP A 57 13.29 -3.75 7.96
N ALA A 58 12.00 -3.46 7.76
CA ALA A 58 11.14 -2.84 8.76
C ALA A 58 10.55 -3.85 9.77
N GLU A 59 11.26 -4.95 10.02
CA GLU A 59 10.87 -5.99 10.98
C GLU A 59 11.19 -5.47 12.39
N LEU A 60 10.18 -4.90 13.04
CA LEU A 60 10.24 -4.60 14.48
C LEU A 60 10.10 -5.91 15.27
N ASP A 61 10.87 -6.07 16.34
CA ASP A 61 10.91 -7.27 17.20
C ASP A 61 9.53 -7.69 17.79
N ASP A 62 8.51 -6.84 17.71
CA ASP A 62 7.13 -7.07 18.18
C ASP A 62 6.10 -7.18 17.03
N ALA A 63 6.54 -7.49 15.81
CA ALA A 63 5.66 -7.65 14.65
C ALA A 63 4.71 -8.85 14.79
N ARG A 64 3.40 -8.60 14.86
CA ARG A 64 2.36 -9.62 14.97
C ARG A 64 1.63 -9.84 13.65
N VAL A 65 1.12 -11.06 13.46
CA VAL A 65 0.31 -11.42 12.28
C VAL A 65 -0.91 -10.51 12.23
N GLY A 66 -1.14 -9.88 11.08
CA GLY A 66 -2.27 -8.97 10.85
C GLY A 66 -2.01 -7.49 11.14
N ASP A 67 -0.92 -7.10 11.82
CA ASP A 67 -0.56 -5.68 11.98
C ASP A 67 -0.34 -5.03 10.60
N ARG A 68 0.40 -5.72 9.71
CA ARG A 68 0.68 -5.26 8.34
C ARG A 68 -0.57 -5.23 7.47
N THR A 69 -1.45 -6.20 7.63
CA THR A 69 -2.74 -6.24 6.94
C THR A 69 -3.57 -5.01 7.25
N VAL A 70 -3.75 -4.65 8.53
CA VAL A 70 -4.56 -3.48 8.91
C VAL A 70 -3.92 -2.18 8.43
N GLU A 71 -2.60 -2.05 8.57
CA GLU A 71 -1.85 -0.90 8.07
C GLU A 71 -2.02 -0.67 6.57
N LEU A 72 -1.79 -1.71 5.75
CA LEU A 72 -1.81 -1.61 4.30
C LEU A 72 -3.22 -1.48 3.75
N VAL A 73 -4.20 -2.18 4.33
CA VAL A 73 -5.61 -2.00 3.96
C VAL A 73 -6.05 -0.57 4.24
N THR A 74 -5.67 -0.01 5.39
CA THR A 74 -6.02 1.37 5.75
C THR A 74 -5.37 2.36 4.80
N LEU A 75 -4.08 2.17 4.48
CA LEU A 75 -3.37 2.98 3.50
C LEU A 75 -4.07 2.97 2.15
N ILE A 76 -4.37 1.78 1.61
CA ILE A 76 -4.98 1.62 0.29
C ILE A 76 -6.40 2.21 0.30
N ALA A 77 -7.22 1.87 1.30
CA ALA A 77 -8.60 2.33 1.40
C ALA A 77 -8.68 3.86 1.48
N VAL A 78 -7.85 4.48 2.32
CA VAL A 78 -7.83 5.95 2.47
C VAL A 78 -7.29 6.60 1.20
N THR A 79 -6.22 6.07 0.61
CA THR A 79 -5.65 6.62 -0.64
C THR A 79 -6.66 6.56 -1.77
N VAL A 80 -7.32 5.42 -1.98
CA VAL A 80 -8.33 5.26 -3.03
C VAL A 80 -9.54 6.17 -2.78
N SER A 81 -10.02 6.23 -1.54
CA SER A 81 -11.17 7.07 -1.18
C SER A 81 -10.88 8.55 -1.36
N LEU A 82 -9.72 9.04 -0.89
CA LEU A 82 -9.31 10.43 -1.12
C LEU A 82 -9.16 10.72 -2.60
N ARG A 83 -8.57 9.78 -3.36
CA ARG A 83 -8.36 9.97 -4.80
C ARG A 83 -9.68 10.13 -5.54
N MET A 84 -10.68 9.31 -5.20
CA MET A 84 -12.03 9.41 -5.77
C MET A 84 -12.71 10.72 -5.36
N LEU A 85 -12.64 11.11 -4.08
CA LEU A 85 -13.23 12.36 -3.58
C LEU A 85 -12.61 13.60 -4.24
N LEU A 86 -11.28 13.66 -4.30
CA LEU A 86 -10.57 14.78 -4.93
C LEU A 86 -10.90 14.87 -6.42
N ASN A 87 -10.98 13.73 -7.11
CA ASN A 87 -11.37 13.72 -8.52
C ASN A 87 -12.83 14.18 -8.71
N ALA A 88 -13.73 13.84 -7.79
CA ALA A 88 -15.13 14.29 -7.82
C ALA A 88 -15.28 15.81 -7.61
N VAL A 89 -14.36 16.44 -6.88
CA VAL A 89 -14.32 17.90 -6.65
C VAL A 89 -13.51 18.63 -7.75
N GLY A 90 -13.06 17.91 -8.78
CA GLY A 90 -12.30 18.48 -9.90
C GLY A 90 -10.82 18.70 -9.60
N VAL A 91 -10.33 18.22 -8.45
CA VAL A 91 -8.89 18.18 -8.13
C VAL A 91 -8.31 16.92 -8.78
N GLY A 92 -7.89 17.08 -10.03
CA GLY A 92 -7.26 16.03 -10.82
C GLY A 92 -5.73 16.02 -10.77
N GLY A 93 -5.12 15.02 -11.38
CA GLY A 93 -3.69 15.00 -11.69
C GLY A 93 -2.75 14.79 -10.51
N PHE A 94 -1.60 15.47 -10.57
CA PHE A 94 -0.47 15.27 -9.66
C PHE A 94 -0.79 15.64 -8.20
N VAL A 95 -1.52 16.74 -7.99
CA VAL A 95 -1.92 17.22 -6.66
C VAL A 95 -2.84 16.22 -5.96
N ASN A 96 -3.79 15.65 -6.70
CA ASN A 96 -4.66 14.59 -6.19
C ASN A 96 -3.84 13.38 -5.70
N SER A 97 -2.88 12.94 -6.52
CA SER A 97 -2.02 11.81 -6.20
C SER A 97 -1.18 12.06 -4.93
N PHE A 98 -0.63 13.27 -4.77
CA PHE A 98 0.13 13.63 -3.57
C PHE A 98 -0.73 13.67 -2.31
N VAL A 99 -1.89 14.33 -2.37
CA VAL A 99 -2.77 14.48 -1.20
C VAL A 99 -3.37 13.14 -0.80
N SER A 100 -3.79 12.32 -1.76
CA SER A 100 -4.33 10.98 -1.50
C SER A 100 -3.30 10.04 -0.87
N ILE A 101 -2.07 10.01 -1.39
CA ILE A 101 -0.97 9.20 -0.82
C ILE A 101 -0.61 9.73 0.58
N GLY A 102 -0.52 11.05 0.76
CA GLY A 102 -0.23 11.66 2.05
C GLY A 102 -1.28 11.34 3.12
N GLY A 103 -2.57 11.41 2.75
CA GLY A 103 -3.67 11.01 3.62
C GLY A 103 -3.63 9.52 3.97
N GLY A 104 -3.35 8.66 2.98
CA GLY A 104 -3.16 7.22 3.20
C GLY A 104 -2.01 6.91 4.15
N TYR A 105 -0.88 7.61 4.03
CA TYR A 105 0.27 7.46 4.92
C TYR A 105 -0.03 7.93 6.35
N ALA A 106 -0.75 9.05 6.51
CA ALA A 106 -1.15 9.54 7.84
C ALA A 106 -2.13 8.58 8.54
N ALA A 107 -2.92 7.83 7.77
CA ALA A 107 -3.79 6.79 8.30
C ALA A 107 -3.01 5.49 8.60
N PHE A 108 -2.07 5.11 7.73
CA PHE A 108 -1.14 3.99 7.94
C PHE A 108 -0.40 4.10 9.27
N SER A 109 0.14 5.28 9.59
CA SER A 109 0.89 5.49 10.84
C SER A 109 0.04 5.40 12.12
N ARG A 110 -1.29 5.49 12.00
CA ARG A 110 -2.24 5.31 13.12
C ARG A 110 -2.94 3.96 13.11
N ALA A 111 -2.89 3.22 12.01
CA ALA A 111 -3.65 1.99 11.81
C ALA A 111 -3.32 0.88 12.82
N GLN A 112 -2.10 0.86 13.38
CA GLN A 112 -1.71 -0.10 14.43
C GLN A 112 -2.62 -0.01 15.67
N GLN A 113 -3.15 1.18 15.99
CA GLN A 113 -4.06 1.36 17.12
C GLN A 113 -5.44 0.71 16.89
N TRP A 114 -5.75 0.38 15.65
CA TRP A 114 -7.05 -0.19 15.26
C TRP A 114 -7.00 -1.70 15.05
N ASN A 115 -5.85 -2.35 15.26
CA ASN A 115 -5.77 -3.80 15.11
C ASN A 115 -6.60 -4.51 16.20
N PRO A 116 -7.71 -5.21 15.84
CA PRO A 116 -8.55 -5.91 16.80
C PRO A 116 -7.79 -7.04 17.52
N VAL A 117 -6.75 -7.62 16.90
CA VAL A 117 -5.92 -8.68 17.49
C VAL A 117 -5.03 -8.15 18.61
N ARG A 118 -4.56 -6.90 18.52
CA ARG A 118 -3.86 -6.22 19.62
C ARG A 118 -4.82 -5.86 20.74
N ARG A 119 -6.04 -5.43 20.40
CA ARG A 119 -7.07 -4.99 21.36
C ARG A 119 -7.65 -6.14 22.18
N SER A 120 -8.06 -7.25 21.54
CA SER A 120 -8.70 -8.40 22.19
C SER A 120 -7.80 -9.16 23.18
N ARG A 121 -6.47 -9.03 23.04
CA ARG A 121 -5.49 -9.65 23.95
C ARG A 121 -4.94 -8.69 24.99
N GLY A 122 -5.09 -7.38 24.81
CA GLY A 122 -4.77 -6.36 25.81
C GLY A 122 -5.85 -6.24 26.89
N GLU A 123 -7.10 -6.60 26.58
CA GLU A 123 -8.22 -6.71 27.53
C GLU A 123 -8.25 -8.06 28.28
N ALA A 124 -7.31 -8.97 27.97
CA ALA A 124 -7.18 -10.28 28.61
C ALA A 124 -6.13 -10.31 29.74
N LEU A 125 -5.64 -9.14 30.17
CA LEU A 125 -4.77 -8.92 31.34
C LEU A 125 -5.45 -7.95 32.31
#